data_AF-A0AAN9AF28-F1
#
_entry.id   AF-A0AAN9AF28-F1
#
_cell.length_a   1.000
_cell.length_b   1.000
_cell.length_c   1.000
_cell.angle_alpha   90.00
_cell.angle_beta   90.00
_cell.angle_gamma   90.00
#
_symmetry.space_group_name_H-M   'P 1'
#
loop_
_entity.id
_entity.type
_entity.pdbx_description
1 polymer ?
#
loop_
_entity_poly.entity_id
_entity_poly.type
_entity_poly.pdbx_seq_one_letter_code
_entity_poly.pdbx_strand_id
1 'polypeptide(L)'
;MLVIPYSITLGVNVAWSSVIDINLSPFGISQDEASMMGVYVTLGGVIMALVAARFSDLLFGYMKLTLIVLMVIATGGYTWFLLLMNQCLPFNKVHMFVSVIIGASFNYACSPLFFELAAELAYPVPEGIVGGFLTICWNIIGVIFLLTMQVPMNNVLWMDYLLAIQGLVVIILLGFVKEEYRRTSIDKVPETHNSPESEVIPDA
;
A
#
# COMPACT_ATOMS: atom_id res chain seq x y z
N MET A 1 -11.30 0.58 10.13
CA MET A 1 -11.58 -0.13 8.86
C MET A 1 -10.37 -0.17 7.92
N LEU A 2 -9.59 0.91 7.81
CA LEU A 2 -8.40 0.99 6.94
C LEU A 2 -7.25 0.01 7.28
N VAL A 3 -7.19 -0.46 8.52
CA VAL A 3 -6.17 -1.42 8.98
C VAL A 3 -6.19 -2.72 8.18
N ILE A 4 -7.37 -3.23 7.81
CA ILE A 4 -7.52 -4.47 7.05
C ILE A 4 -6.92 -4.35 5.64
N PRO A 5 -7.34 -3.39 4.78
CA PRO A 5 -6.74 -3.24 3.46
C PRO A 5 -5.24 -2.95 3.54
N TYR A 6 -4.77 -2.14 4.49
CA TYR A 6 -3.34 -1.90 4.68
C TYR A 6 -2.56 -3.18 5.00
N SER A 7 -3.08 -3.97 5.96
CA SER A 7 -2.40 -5.19 6.42
C SER A 7 -2.36 -6.27 5.37
N ILE A 8 -3.43 -6.41 4.58
CA ILE A 8 -3.47 -7.33 3.43
C ILE A 8 -2.47 -6.87 2.36
N THR A 9 -2.50 -5.57 2.01
CA THR A 9 -1.65 -4.99 0.98
C THR A 9 -0.18 -5.23 1.27
N LEU A 10 0.31 -4.76 2.42
CA LEU A 10 1.72 -4.88 2.78
C LEU A 10 2.10 -6.28 3.22
N GLY A 11 1.24 -6.96 3.99
CA GLY A 11 1.52 -8.29 4.51
C GLY A 11 1.78 -9.31 3.41
N VAL A 12 0.88 -9.38 2.43
CA VAL A 12 1.04 -10.32 1.31
C VAL A 12 2.21 -9.90 0.42
N ASN A 13 2.35 -8.61 0.13
CA ASN A 13 3.39 -8.11 -0.77
C ASN A 13 4.81 -8.33 -0.24
N VAL A 14 5.04 -7.97 1.03
CA VAL A 14 6.35 -8.12 1.67
C VAL A 14 6.70 -9.60 1.83
N ALA A 15 5.74 -10.41 2.27
CA ALA A 15 5.97 -11.85 2.44
C ALA A 15 6.26 -12.53 1.09
N TRP A 16 5.49 -12.21 0.05
CA TRP A 16 5.76 -12.70 -1.31
C TRP A 16 7.14 -12.26 -1.82
N SER A 17 7.50 -10.98 -1.63
CA SER A 17 8.79 -10.44 -2.08
C SER A 17 9.97 -11.17 -1.43
N SER A 18 9.79 -11.72 -0.21
CA SER A 18 10.82 -12.52 0.48
C SER A 18 11.00 -13.93 -0.07
N VAL A 19 10.04 -14.44 -0.87
CA VAL A 19 10.06 -15.79 -1.47
C VAL A 19 9.97 -15.75 -2.99
N ILE A 20 10.28 -14.61 -3.60
CA ILE A 20 10.18 -14.40 -5.04
C ILE A 20 11.12 -15.33 -5.82
N ASP A 21 12.27 -15.68 -5.25
CA ASP A 21 13.21 -16.65 -5.81
C ASP A 21 12.60 -18.06 -5.91
N ILE A 22 11.88 -18.50 -4.88
CA ILE A 22 11.14 -19.78 -4.88
C ILE A 22 10.05 -19.75 -5.95
N ASN A 23 9.35 -18.61 -6.09
CA ASN A 23 8.29 -18.45 -7.08
C ASN A 23 8.82 -18.50 -8.52
N LEU A 24 9.99 -17.91 -8.78
CA LEU A 24 10.57 -17.82 -10.11
C LEU A 24 11.46 -19.01 -10.50
N SER A 25 11.90 -19.82 -9.53
CA SER A 25 12.76 -20.99 -9.74
C SER A 25 12.19 -22.00 -10.76
N PRO A 26 10.89 -22.38 -10.73
CA PRO A 26 10.29 -23.27 -11.73
C PRO A 26 10.34 -22.74 -13.17
N PHE A 27 10.54 -21.42 -13.36
CA PHE A 27 10.60 -20.76 -14.66
C PHE A 27 12.04 -20.55 -15.17
N GLY A 28 13.04 -21.14 -14.49
CA GLY A 28 14.45 -21.07 -14.90
C GLY A 28 15.08 -19.70 -14.69
N ILE A 29 14.59 -18.94 -13.72
CA ILE A 29 15.17 -17.67 -13.27
C ILE A 29 16.14 -17.95 -12.13
N SER A 30 17.35 -17.41 -12.24
CA SER A 30 18.36 -17.61 -11.20
C SER A 30 18.05 -16.77 -9.96
N GLN A 31 18.59 -17.19 -8.82
CA GLN A 31 18.49 -16.42 -7.57
C GLN A 31 19.11 -15.02 -7.73
N ASP A 32 20.19 -14.88 -8.52
CA ASP A 32 20.82 -13.59 -8.81
C ASP A 32 19.89 -12.66 -9.60
N GLU A 33 19.18 -13.21 -10.61
CA GLU A 33 18.18 -12.47 -11.39
C GLU A 33 17.01 -12.01 -10.50
N ALA A 34 16.52 -12.87 -9.61
CA ALA A 34 15.47 -12.55 -8.64
C ALA A 34 15.92 -11.50 -7.62
N SER A 35 17.16 -11.58 -7.14
CA SER A 35 17.75 -10.59 -6.23
C SER A 35 17.82 -9.20 -6.87
N MET A 36 18.28 -9.12 -8.13
CA MET A 36 18.28 -7.86 -8.89
C MET A 36 16.88 -7.31 -9.11
N MET A 37 15.88 -8.17 -9.33
CA MET A 37 14.48 -7.74 -9.41
C MET A 37 14.03 -7.02 -8.13
N GLY A 38 14.37 -7.56 -6.95
CA GLY A 38 14.05 -6.94 -5.66
C GLY A 38 14.66 -5.54 -5.51
N VAL A 39 15.88 -5.33 -6.02
CA VAL A 39 16.53 -4.01 -6.03
C VAL A 39 15.74 -3.02 -6.90
N TYR A 40 15.37 -3.42 -8.12
CA TYR A 40 14.59 -2.56 -9.02
C TYR A 40 13.20 -2.24 -8.48
N VAL A 41 12.52 -3.23 -7.89
CA VAL A 41 11.22 -3.05 -7.22
C VAL A 41 11.33 -2.01 -6.10
N THR A 42 12.38 -2.11 -5.27
CA THR A 42 12.60 -1.19 -4.15
C THR A 42 12.88 0.22 -4.64
N LEU A 43 13.78 0.40 -5.61
CA LEU A 43 14.09 1.71 -6.19
C LEU A 43 12.85 2.34 -6.85
N GLY A 44 12.13 1.55 -7.63
CA GLY A 44 10.87 1.99 -8.24
C GLY A 44 9.83 2.35 -7.18
N GLY A 45 9.74 1.59 -6.09
CA GLY A 45 8.83 1.85 -4.98
C GLY A 45 9.11 3.19 -4.30
N VAL A 46 10.39 3.51 -4.06
CA VAL A 46 10.79 4.81 -3.50
C VAL A 46 10.42 5.96 -4.45
N ILE A 47 10.76 5.84 -5.74
CA ILE A 47 10.44 6.87 -6.73
C ILE A 47 8.92 7.07 -6.84
N MET A 48 8.16 5.98 -6.95
CA MET A 48 6.72 6.03 -7.07
C MET A 48 6.05 6.55 -5.80
N ALA A 49 6.59 6.26 -4.60
CA ALA A 49 6.11 6.84 -3.35
C ALA A 49 6.28 8.36 -3.31
N LEU A 50 7.42 8.88 -3.76
CA LEU A 50 7.66 10.32 -3.85
C LEU A 50 6.70 11.00 -4.84
N VAL A 51 6.50 10.37 -6.01
CA VAL A 51 5.56 10.85 -7.02
C VAL A 51 4.14 10.85 -6.46
N ALA A 52 3.71 9.74 -5.85
CA ALA A 52 2.41 9.59 -5.23
C ALA A 52 2.14 10.62 -4.12
N ALA A 53 3.13 10.86 -3.25
CA ALA A 53 3.05 11.89 -2.22
C ALA A 53 2.82 13.29 -2.84
N ARG A 54 3.60 13.64 -3.87
CA ARG A 54 3.41 14.93 -4.58
C ARG A 54 2.05 15.05 -5.25
N PHE A 55 1.54 13.98 -5.86
CA PHE A 55 0.20 13.99 -6.43
C PHE A 55 -0.88 14.11 -5.35
N SER A 56 -0.69 13.49 -4.18
CA SER A 56 -1.61 13.61 -3.04
C SER A 56 -1.65 15.04 -2.50
N ASP A 57 -0.49 15.70 -2.39
CA ASP A 57 -0.39 17.11 -1.98
C ASP A 57 -1.14 18.03 -2.95
N LEU A 58 -1.07 17.77 -4.26
CA LEU A 58 -1.76 18.57 -5.27
C LEU A 58 -3.28 18.32 -5.28
N LEU A 59 -3.71 17.12 -4.92
CA LEU A 59 -5.10 16.68 -4.90
C LEU A 59 -5.68 16.73 -3.48
N PHE A 60 -5.46 17.84 -2.77
CA PHE A 60 -5.95 18.07 -1.40
C PHE A 60 -7.38 17.53 -1.21
N GLY A 61 -7.51 16.54 -0.32
CA GLY A 61 -8.80 15.93 0.04
C GLY A 61 -9.23 14.71 -0.79
N TYR A 62 -8.37 14.18 -1.68
CA TYR A 62 -8.64 12.98 -2.48
C TYR A 62 -7.62 11.84 -2.25
N MET A 63 -7.07 11.69 -1.03
CA MET A 63 -6.05 10.67 -0.73
C MET A 63 -6.51 9.25 -1.06
N LYS A 64 -7.78 8.92 -0.76
CA LYS A 64 -8.36 7.62 -1.10
C LYS A 64 -8.41 7.39 -2.60
N LEU A 65 -8.71 8.42 -3.40
CA LEU A 65 -8.74 8.28 -4.86
C LEU A 65 -7.34 7.95 -5.38
N THR A 66 -6.33 8.67 -4.90
CA THR A 66 -4.92 8.38 -5.24
C THR A 66 -4.53 6.95 -4.86
N LEU A 67 -4.91 6.50 -3.66
CA LEU A 67 -4.71 5.11 -3.22
C LEU A 67 -5.40 4.10 -4.15
N ILE A 68 -6.66 4.33 -4.52
CA ILE A 68 -7.40 3.45 -5.43
C ILE A 68 -6.71 3.38 -6.80
N VAL A 69 -6.30 4.52 -7.37
CA VAL A 69 -5.60 4.57 -8.66
C VAL A 69 -4.29 3.79 -8.60
N LEU A 70 -3.48 4.00 -7.57
CA LEU A 70 -2.23 3.26 -7.38
C LEU A 70 -2.47 1.76 -7.23
N MET A 71 -3.50 1.36 -6.47
CA MET A 71 -3.87 -0.04 -6.29
C MET A 71 -4.41 -0.68 -7.57
N VAL A 72 -5.15 0.06 -8.41
CA VAL A 72 -5.59 -0.44 -9.72
C VAL A 72 -4.40 -0.71 -10.62
N ILE A 73 -3.42 0.21 -10.67
CA ILE A 73 -2.20 0.03 -11.48
C ILE A 73 -1.37 -1.14 -10.95
N ALA A 74 -1.19 -1.22 -9.63
CA ALA A 74 -0.48 -2.33 -8.98
C ALA A 74 -1.14 -3.68 -9.29
N THR A 75 -2.46 -3.76 -9.16
CA THR A 75 -3.26 -4.96 -9.46
C THR A 75 -3.18 -5.33 -10.94
N GLY A 76 -3.16 -4.35 -11.84
CA GLY A 76 -2.93 -4.58 -13.27
C GLY A 76 -1.55 -5.20 -13.53
N GLY A 77 -0.51 -4.68 -12.87
CA GLY A 77 0.84 -5.25 -12.92
C GLY A 77 0.90 -6.69 -12.42
N TYR A 78 0.29 -6.98 -11.27
CA TYR A 78 0.22 -8.35 -10.74
C TYR A 78 -0.62 -9.30 -11.57
N THR A 79 -1.72 -8.81 -12.15
CA THR A 79 -2.54 -9.61 -13.06
C THR A 79 -1.75 -9.93 -14.33
N TRP A 80 -1.01 -8.97 -14.87
CA TRP A 80 -0.12 -9.22 -16.01
C TRP A 80 0.96 -10.25 -15.66
N PHE A 81 1.60 -10.13 -14.50
CA PHE A 81 2.56 -11.12 -14.01
C PHE A 81 1.93 -12.52 -13.89
N LEU A 82 0.76 -12.63 -13.26
CA LEU A 82 0.00 -13.88 -13.13
C LEU A 82 -0.32 -14.51 -14.50
N LEU A 83 -0.76 -13.71 -15.48
CA LEU A 83 -1.06 -14.21 -16.82
C LEU A 83 0.17 -14.75 -17.56
N LEU A 84 1.35 -14.17 -17.32
CA LEU A 84 2.63 -14.68 -17.83
C LEU A 84 3.03 -15.98 -17.15
N MET A 85 2.91 -16.06 -15.82
CA MET A 85 3.28 -17.27 -15.06
C MET A 85 2.32 -18.44 -15.34
N ASN A 86 1.02 -18.16 -15.54
CA ASN A 86 0.01 -19.16 -15.89
C ASN A 86 0.04 -19.61 -17.37
N GLN A 87 1.03 -19.15 -18.15
CA GLN A 87 1.19 -19.44 -19.59
C GLN A 87 -0.02 -19.05 -20.47
N CYS A 88 -0.90 -18.17 -19.98
CA CYS A 88 -1.97 -17.59 -20.80
C CYS A 88 -1.42 -16.63 -21.86
N LEU A 89 -0.25 -16.04 -21.59
CA LEU A 89 0.53 -15.22 -22.51
C LEU A 89 1.88 -15.88 -22.80
N PRO A 90 2.49 -15.63 -23.98
CA PRO A 90 3.81 -16.16 -24.29
C PRO A 90 4.83 -15.66 -23.26
N PHE A 91 5.49 -16.59 -22.59
CA PHE A 91 6.46 -16.27 -21.55
C PHE A 91 7.64 -15.49 -22.14
N ASN A 92 7.87 -14.29 -21.61
CA ASN A 92 9.01 -13.46 -21.94
C ASN A 92 9.58 -12.88 -20.65
N LYS A 93 10.86 -13.16 -20.39
CA LYS A 93 11.56 -12.69 -19.18
C LYS A 93 11.42 -11.19 -18.98
N VAL A 94 11.59 -10.39 -20.04
CA VAL A 94 11.50 -8.93 -19.95
C VAL A 94 10.10 -8.48 -19.51
N HIS A 95 9.06 -9.10 -20.07
CA HIS A 95 7.67 -8.73 -19.73
C HIS A 95 7.34 -9.08 -18.29
N MET A 96 7.85 -10.22 -17.79
CA MET A 96 7.74 -10.59 -16.38
C MET A 96 8.42 -9.55 -15.47
N PHE A 97 9.69 -9.20 -15.73
CA PHE A 97 10.41 -8.21 -14.92
C PHE A 97 9.66 -6.87 -14.88
N VAL A 98 9.21 -6.38 -16.04
CA VAL A 98 8.44 -5.13 -16.13
C VAL A 98 7.14 -5.22 -15.34
N SER A 99 6.39 -6.32 -15.47
CA SER A 99 5.11 -6.50 -14.76
C SER A 99 5.26 -6.51 -13.24
N VAL A 100 6.29 -7.18 -12.71
CA VAL A 100 6.58 -7.21 -11.27
C VAL A 100 7.05 -5.85 -10.76
N ILE A 101 7.95 -5.19 -11.49
CA ILE A 101 8.44 -3.85 -11.11
C ILE A 101 7.26 -2.87 -11.04
N ILE A 102 6.40 -2.84 -12.06
CA ILE A 102 5.20 -1.99 -12.05
C ILE A 102 4.28 -2.37 -10.88
N GLY A 103 3.93 -3.65 -10.74
CA GLY A 103 3.01 -4.12 -9.71
C GLY A 103 3.48 -3.77 -8.30
N ALA A 104 4.72 -4.12 -7.98
CA ALA A 104 5.29 -3.95 -6.66
C ALA A 104 5.68 -2.51 -6.33
N SER A 105 6.26 -1.76 -7.26
CA SER A 105 6.61 -0.36 -7.01
C SER A 105 5.37 0.49 -6.73
N PHE A 106 4.28 0.30 -7.47
CA PHE A 106 3.02 1.02 -7.20
C PHE A 106 2.38 0.55 -5.89
N ASN A 107 2.46 -0.74 -5.55
CA ASN A 107 1.94 -1.23 -4.28
C ASN A 107 2.71 -0.65 -3.07
N TYR A 108 4.05 -0.60 -3.14
CA TYR A 108 4.88 0.02 -2.10
C TYR A 108 4.60 1.52 -1.96
N ALA A 109 4.31 2.21 -3.06
CA ALA A 109 3.93 3.63 -3.05
C ALA A 109 2.63 3.91 -2.28
N CYS A 110 1.76 2.91 -2.12
CA CYS A 110 0.54 3.05 -1.30
C CYS A 110 0.84 3.13 0.20
N SER A 111 1.96 2.58 0.68
CA SER A 111 2.31 2.50 2.11
C SER A 111 2.25 3.86 2.83
N PRO A 112 2.96 4.92 2.39
CA PRO A 112 2.91 6.22 3.05
C PRO A 112 1.51 6.84 3.04
N LEU A 113 0.77 6.73 1.92
CA LEU A 113 -0.58 7.29 1.80
C LEU A 113 -1.59 6.57 2.71
N PHE A 114 -1.46 5.25 2.85
CA PHE A 114 -2.27 4.50 3.82
C PHE A 114 -1.97 4.91 5.25
N PHE A 115 -0.70 5.13 5.59
CA PHE A 115 -0.30 5.58 6.91
C PHE A 115 -0.85 6.97 7.21
N GLU A 116 -0.75 7.90 6.28
CA GLU A 116 -1.30 9.25 6.39
C GLU A 116 -2.81 9.24 6.61
N LEU A 117 -3.55 8.50 5.77
CA LEU A 117 -5.00 8.35 5.92
C LEU A 117 -5.37 7.64 7.23
N ALA A 118 -4.58 6.67 7.70
CA ALA A 118 -4.82 6.02 8.99
C ALA A 118 -4.64 7.00 10.16
N ALA A 119 -3.57 7.81 10.13
CA ALA A 119 -3.29 8.81 11.16
C ALA A 119 -4.39 9.89 11.19
N GLU A 120 -4.83 10.36 10.03
CA GLU A 120 -5.94 11.33 9.89
C GLU A 120 -7.24 10.79 10.51
N LEU A 121 -7.59 9.54 10.20
CA LEU A 121 -8.80 8.88 10.70
C LEU A 121 -8.73 8.53 12.19
N ALA A 122 -7.52 8.31 12.72
CA ALA A 122 -7.29 7.93 14.11
C ALA A 122 -7.13 9.13 15.05
N TYR A 123 -7.15 10.36 14.54
CA TYR A 123 -7.04 11.57 15.37
C TYR A 123 -8.07 11.57 16.52
N PRO A 124 -7.68 11.86 17.77
CA PRO A 124 -6.40 12.46 18.23
C PRO A 124 -5.34 11.46 18.72
N VAL A 125 -5.34 10.21 18.25
CA VAL A 125 -4.33 9.21 18.66
C VAL A 125 -2.94 9.58 18.12
N PRO A 126 -1.87 9.47 18.94
CA PRO A 126 -0.50 9.70 18.49
C PRO A 126 -0.11 8.83 17.29
N GLU A 127 0.54 9.45 16.28
CA GLU A 127 0.93 8.79 15.03
C GLU A 127 1.81 7.56 15.25
N GLY A 128 2.68 7.59 16.26
CA GLY A 128 3.54 6.44 16.63
C GLY A 128 2.73 5.20 17.05
N ILE A 129 1.59 5.38 17.72
CA ILE A 129 0.70 4.27 18.11
C ILE A 129 0.00 3.71 16.87
N VAL A 130 -0.48 4.58 15.99
CA VAL A 130 -1.12 4.18 14.72
C VAL A 130 -0.14 3.37 13.88
N GLY A 131 1.09 3.86 13.71
CA GLY A 131 2.15 3.18 12.97
C GLY A 131 2.55 1.84 13.57
N GLY A 132 2.71 1.79 14.90
CA GLY A 132 3.00 0.55 15.61
C GLY A 132 1.89 -0.50 15.43
N PHE A 133 0.63 -0.09 15.58
CA PHE A 133 -0.52 -0.97 15.41
C PHE A 133 -0.63 -1.50 13.98
N LEU A 134 -0.54 -0.62 12.98
CA LEU A 134 -0.51 -0.99 11.57
C LEU A 134 0.63 -1.97 11.27
N THR A 135 1.81 -1.73 11.86
CA THR A 135 2.99 -2.59 11.71
C THR A 135 2.76 -4.00 12.21
N ILE A 136 2.21 -4.13 13.42
CA ILE A 136 1.87 -5.43 14.00
C ILE A 136 0.87 -6.16 13.10
N CYS A 137 -0.17 -5.48 12.62
CA CYS A 137 -1.22 -6.10 11.83
C CYS A 137 -0.70 -6.65 10.48
N TRP A 138 0.11 -5.89 9.73
CA TRP A 138 0.64 -6.41 8.46
C TRP A 138 1.66 -7.53 8.66
N ASN A 139 2.45 -7.49 9.75
CA ASN A 139 3.36 -8.58 10.10
C ASN A 139 2.62 -9.88 10.40
N ILE A 140 1.46 -9.83 11.08
CA ILE A 140 0.62 -11.02 11.31
C ILE A 140 0.21 -11.66 9.98
N ILE A 141 -0.24 -10.85 9.00
CA ILE A 141 -0.59 -11.35 7.67
C ILE A 141 0.62 -11.95 6.96
N GLY A 142 1.79 -11.30 7.06
CA GLY A 142 3.04 -11.81 6.50
C GLY A 142 3.46 -13.15 7.11
N VAL A 143 3.36 -13.30 8.43
CA VAL A 143 3.64 -14.57 9.13
C VAL A 143 2.67 -15.65 8.68
N ILE A 144 1.37 -15.35 8.56
CA ILE A 144 0.38 -16.32 8.05
C ILE A 144 0.76 -16.78 6.64
N PHE A 145 1.13 -15.85 5.75
CA PHE A 145 1.61 -16.20 4.41
C PHE A 145 2.84 -17.10 4.46
N LEU A 146 3.86 -16.76 5.26
CA LEU A 146 5.08 -17.56 5.35
C LEU A 146 4.86 -18.94 6.00
N LEU A 147 3.89 -19.07 6.91
CA LEU A 147 3.48 -20.37 7.45
C LEU A 147 2.87 -21.28 6.37
N THR A 148 2.16 -20.71 5.38
CA THR A 148 1.64 -21.51 4.26
C THR A 148 2.76 -22.08 3.39
N MET A 149 3.94 -21.44 3.35
CA MET A 149 5.12 -21.98 2.66
C MET A 149 5.71 -23.24 3.32
N GLN A 150 5.40 -23.49 4.60
CA GLN A 150 5.83 -24.71 5.30
C GLN A 150 5.01 -25.94 4.89
N VAL A 151 3.85 -25.72 4.25
CA VAL A 151 3.01 -26.80 3.75
C VAL A 151 3.49 -27.16 2.34
N PRO A 152 3.76 -28.45 2.04
CA PRO A 152 4.18 -28.87 0.71
C PRO A 152 3.04 -28.63 -0.29
N MET A 153 3.16 -27.55 -1.05
CA MET A 153 2.22 -27.17 -2.12
C MET A 153 2.84 -27.56 -3.47
N ASN A 154 2.06 -28.22 -4.32
CA ASN A 154 2.54 -28.75 -5.61
C ASN A 154 2.80 -27.68 -6.68
N ASN A 155 2.35 -26.43 -6.46
CA ASN A 155 2.43 -25.36 -7.44
C ASN A 155 2.82 -24.05 -6.73
N VAL A 156 3.59 -23.19 -7.39
CA VAL A 156 3.97 -21.86 -6.90
C VAL A 156 2.97 -20.77 -7.30
N LEU A 157 2.15 -21.02 -8.34
CA LEU A 157 1.21 -20.04 -8.90
C LEU A 157 0.15 -19.53 -7.92
N TRP A 158 -0.14 -20.26 -6.83
CA TRP A 158 -1.10 -19.78 -5.82
C TRP A 158 -0.65 -18.44 -5.20
N MET A 159 0.66 -18.21 -5.12
CA MET A 159 1.23 -16.95 -4.64
C MET A 159 0.84 -15.78 -5.55
N ASP A 160 0.88 -16.01 -6.86
CA ASP A 160 0.54 -15.01 -7.88
C ASP A 160 -0.96 -14.73 -7.92
N TYR A 161 -1.77 -15.78 -7.76
CA TYR A 161 -3.21 -15.63 -7.59
C TYR A 161 -3.53 -14.81 -6.34
N LEU A 162 -2.85 -15.08 -5.22
CA LEU A 162 -3.05 -14.34 -3.99
C LEU A 162 -2.65 -12.86 -4.13
N LEU A 163 -1.59 -12.55 -4.88
CA LEU A 163 -1.19 -11.17 -5.21
C LEU A 163 -2.20 -10.42 -6.09
N ALA A 164 -2.80 -11.09 -7.07
CA ALA A 164 -3.84 -10.46 -7.88
C ALA A 164 -5.12 -10.24 -7.07
N ILE A 165 -5.53 -11.25 -6.29
CA ILE A 165 -6.75 -11.21 -5.47
C ILE A 165 -6.64 -10.16 -4.36
N GLN A 166 -5.49 -10.07 -3.67
CA GLN A 166 -5.32 -9.09 -2.60
C GLN A 166 -5.49 -7.65 -3.10
N GLY A 167 -4.98 -7.34 -4.29
CA GLY A 167 -5.19 -6.03 -4.93
C GLY A 167 -6.67 -5.71 -5.16
N LEU A 168 -7.44 -6.66 -5.73
CA LEU A 168 -8.89 -6.51 -5.93
C LEU A 168 -9.66 -6.35 -4.62
N VAL A 169 -9.35 -7.18 -3.62
CA VAL A 169 -9.97 -7.12 -2.30
C VAL A 169 -9.71 -5.76 -1.66
N VAL A 170 -8.48 -5.25 -1.74
CA VAL A 170 -8.11 -3.95 -1.18
C VAL A 170 -8.86 -2.82 -1.88
N ILE A 171 -8.98 -2.84 -3.21
CA ILE A 171 -9.75 -1.84 -3.97
C ILE A 171 -11.22 -1.82 -3.50
N ILE A 172 -11.84 -3.00 -3.35
CA ILE A 172 -13.21 -3.12 -2.88
C ILE A 172 -13.34 -2.58 -1.45
N LEU A 173 -12.45 -2.99 -0.55
CA LEU A 173 -12.45 -2.55 0.85
C LEU A 173 -12.25 -1.03 0.96
N LEU A 174 -11.34 -0.46 0.18
CA LEU A 174 -11.16 1.00 0.09
C LEU A 174 -12.44 1.69 -0.39
N GLY A 175 -13.16 1.11 -1.35
CA GLY A 175 -14.47 1.60 -1.80
C GLY A 175 -15.44 1.86 -0.66
N PHE A 176 -15.51 0.94 0.31
CA PHE A 176 -16.39 1.06 1.48
C PHE A 176 -15.88 2.02 2.57
N VAL A 177 -14.59 2.39 2.56
CA VAL A 177 -14.03 3.34 3.53
C VAL A 177 -14.65 4.72 3.32
N LYS A 178 -15.37 5.20 4.33
CA LYS A 178 -15.82 6.59 4.40
C LYS A 178 -14.63 7.47 4.77
N GLU A 179 -14.34 8.44 3.91
CA GLU A 179 -13.38 9.50 4.20
C GLU A 179 -14.04 10.50 5.15
N GLU A 180 -13.68 10.47 6.43
CA GLU A 180 -14.00 11.53 7.38
C GLU A 180 -12.68 12.24 7.73
N TYR A 181 -12.41 13.37 7.07
CA TYR A 181 -11.22 14.21 7.34
C TYR A 181 -11.40 14.98 8.66
N ARG A 182 -11.16 14.30 9.79
CA ARG A 182 -11.41 14.87 11.13
C ARG A 182 -10.41 15.96 11.51
N ARG A 183 -9.10 15.73 11.34
CA ARG A 183 -8.07 16.72 11.68
C ARG A 183 -8.11 17.92 10.74
N THR A 184 -8.20 17.70 9.44
CA THR A 184 -8.33 18.77 8.43
C THR A 184 -9.59 19.64 8.67
N SER A 185 -10.67 19.07 9.21
CA SER A 185 -11.88 19.84 9.53
C SER A 185 -11.73 20.76 10.74
N ILE A 186 -10.88 20.39 11.71
CA ILE A 186 -10.61 21.18 12.91
C ILE A 186 -9.66 22.34 12.56
N ASP A 187 -8.62 22.11 11.75
CA ASP A 187 -7.67 23.14 11.31
C ASP A 187 -8.33 24.22 10.43
N LYS A 188 -9.52 23.95 9.87
CA LYS A 188 -10.32 24.92 9.08
C LYS A 188 -11.27 25.78 9.91
N VAL A 189 -11.44 25.50 11.20
CA VAL A 189 -12.18 26.40 12.09
C VAL A 189 -11.26 27.58 12.39
N PRO A 190 -11.57 28.81 11.93
CA PRO A 190 -10.76 29.96 12.27
C PRO A 190 -10.75 30.07 13.79
N GLU A 191 -9.57 30.19 14.40
CA GLU A 191 -9.46 30.70 15.75
C GLU A 191 -10.20 32.05 15.78
N THR A 192 -11.42 32.06 16.30
CA THR A 192 -12.05 33.30 16.72
C THR A 192 -11.18 33.82 17.84
N HIS A 193 -10.22 34.67 17.49
CA HIS A 193 -9.46 35.48 18.41
C HIS A 193 -10.47 36.18 19.33
N ASN A 194 -10.61 35.67 20.55
CA ASN A 194 -11.21 36.39 21.65
C ASN A 194 -10.38 37.66 21.82
N SER A 195 -10.87 38.75 21.23
CA SER A 195 -10.38 40.10 21.50
C SER A 195 -10.74 40.38 22.95
N PRO A 196 -9.78 40.81 23.81
CA PRO A 196 -10.10 41.12 25.19
C PRO A 196 -11.12 42.28 25.20
N GLU A 197 -12.22 42.07 25.94
CA GLU A 197 -13.20 43.10 26.25
C GLU A 197 -12.47 44.38 26.68
N SER A 198 -12.66 45.46 25.92
CA SER A 198 -12.26 46.80 26.34
C SER A 198 -13.07 47.14 27.60
N GLU A 199 -12.39 47.11 28.73
CA GLU A 199 -12.84 47.60 30.03
C GLU A 199 -13.30 49.06 29.86
N VAL A 200 -14.61 49.27 29.78
CA VAL A 200 -15.23 50.59 29.81
C VAL A 200 -15.10 51.11 31.23
N ILE A 201 -14.08 51.94 31.47
CA ILE A 201 -14.00 52.78 32.67
C ILE A 201 -15.09 53.85 32.53
N PRO A 202 -16.10 53.92 33.42
CA PRO A 202 -17.01 55.05 33.44
C PRO A 202 -16.33 56.21 34.18
N ASP A 203 -16.21 57.35 33.50
CA ASP A 203 -15.92 58.64 34.13
C ASP A 203 -17.07 59.01 35.09
N ALA A 204 -16.78 59.06 36.40
CA ALA A 204 -17.43 59.93 37.40
C ALA A 204 -16.70 59.84 38.77
#